data_AF-A0A382M090-F1
#
_entry.id   AF-A0A382M090-F1
#
_cell.length_a   1.000
_cell.length_b   1.000
_cell.length_c   1.000
_cell.angle_alpha   90.00
_cell.angle_beta   90.00
_cell.angle_gamma   90.00
#
_symmetry.space_group_name_H-M   'P 1'
#
loop_
_entity.id
_entity.type
_entity.pdbx_description
1 polymer ?
#
loop_
_entity_poly.entity_id
_entity_poly.type
_entity_poly.pdbx_seq_one_letter_code
_entity_poly.pdbx_strand_id
1 'polypeptide(L)'
;MDIRAQVSMVFHLDKCIGCHTCSVACKNIWTDREGVEYQWWNNVETKPGTGYPTLWENQEEYRGGWEVEDDRLQLKLQSKVGTLGNIFYNRRLPTINDYYEPWTYDYEHLFNAPEGDDQPTARPISLITGEFMEIESGPNWDDDLGGSPVYASNDPNVGVLTDEERAQLNEIQRVVFFYLPRICNHCINPGCVAACPAGAAYKRGEDGIVLVNQDKCRAWRMCISGCPY
;
A
#
# COMPACT_ATOMS: atom_id res chain seq x y z
N MET A 1 -29.56 20.43 -6.40
CA MET A 1 -29.49 19.10 -5.77
C MET A 1 -29.10 18.12 -6.86
N ASP A 2 -27.87 17.61 -6.85
CA ASP A 2 -27.37 16.60 -7.80
C ASP A 2 -27.31 15.26 -7.04
N ILE A 3 -28.25 14.34 -7.32
CA ILE A 3 -28.38 13.06 -6.62
C ILE A 3 -27.61 11.99 -7.41
N ARG A 4 -26.69 11.29 -6.73
CA ARG A 4 -25.91 10.19 -7.29
C ARG A 4 -25.97 8.95 -6.39
N ALA A 5 -25.65 7.80 -6.95
CA ALA A 5 -25.57 6.53 -6.24
C ALA A 5 -24.11 6.06 -6.12
N GLN A 6 -23.79 5.38 -5.02
CA GLN A 6 -22.53 4.70 -4.82
C GLN A 6 -22.76 3.40 -4.06
N VAL A 7 -22.16 2.31 -4.55
CA VAL A 7 -22.07 1.06 -3.79
C VAL A 7 -20.96 1.21 -2.77
N SER A 8 -21.28 0.97 -1.50
CA SER A 8 -20.35 1.05 -0.39
C SER A 8 -20.03 -0.33 0.16
N MET A 9 -18.83 -0.47 0.72
CA MET A 9 -18.37 -1.71 1.36
C MET A 9 -18.18 -1.47 2.85
N VAL A 10 -18.44 -2.50 3.65
CA VAL A 10 -18.19 -2.51 5.09
C VAL A 10 -17.43 -3.77 5.44
N PHE A 11 -16.28 -3.62 6.10
CA PHE A 11 -15.53 -4.71 6.70
C PHE A 11 -15.89 -4.81 8.18
N HIS A 12 -16.38 -5.98 8.60
CA HIS A 12 -16.65 -6.26 10.02
C HIS A 12 -15.38 -6.81 10.68
N LEU A 13 -14.59 -5.94 11.31
CA LEU A 13 -13.26 -6.30 11.81
C LEU A 13 -13.29 -7.38 12.90
N ASP A 14 -14.32 -7.42 13.75
CA ASP A 14 -14.47 -8.50 14.76
C ASP A 14 -14.63 -9.91 14.14
N LYS A 15 -14.96 -9.98 12.85
CA LYS A 15 -15.10 -11.24 12.10
C LYS A 15 -13.94 -11.46 11.13
N CYS A 16 -13.02 -10.50 11.00
CA CYS A 16 -11.86 -10.66 10.16
C CYS A 16 -10.88 -11.62 10.85
N ILE A 17 -10.38 -12.58 10.09
CA ILE A 17 -9.47 -13.62 10.61
C ILE A 17 -8.09 -13.55 9.95
N GLY A 18 -7.80 -12.49 9.19
CA GLY A 18 -6.47 -12.30 8.60
C GLY A 18 -6.07 -13.34 7.56
N CYS A 19 -7.01 -14.01 6.89
CA CYS A 19 -6.67 -15.15 6.03
C CYS A 19 -6.12 -14.78 4.64
N HIS A 20 -6.04 -13.50 4.29
CA HIS A 20 -5.56 -12.99 2.99
C HIS A 20 -6.24 -13.56 1.71
N THR A 21 -7.36 -14.28 1.85
CA THR A 21 -8.09 -14.86 0.70
C THR A 21 -8.57 -13.77 -0.26
N CYS A 22 -9.01 -12.62 0.27
CA CYS A 22 -9.39 -11.45 -0.53
C CYS A 22 -8.21 -10.88 -1.33
N SER A 23 -7.01 -10.87 -0.75
CA SER A 23 -5.79 -10.39 -1.41
C SER A 23 -5.42 -11.29 -2.58
N VAL A 24 -5.41 -12.61 -2.38
CA VAL A 24 -5.10 -13.59 -3.43
C VAL A 24 -6.14 -13.57 -4.55
N ALA A 25 -7.43 -13.50 -4.21
CA ALA A 25 -8.50 -13.42 -5.20
C ALA A 25 -8.35 -12.19 -6.10
N CYS A 26 -8.03 -11.03 -5.51
CA CYS A 26 -7.79 -9.81 -6.28
C CYS A 26 -6.52 -9.92 -7.13
N LYS A 27 -5.43 -10.41 -6.55
CA LYS A 27 -4.12 -10.59 -7.20
C LYS A 27 -4.25 -11.41 -8.47
N ASN A 28 -4.85 -12.59 -8.38
CA ASN A 28 -4.97 -13.55 -9.48
C ASN A 28 -5.84 -13.06 -10.64
N ILE A 29 -6.75 -12.12 -10.41
CA ILE A 29 -7.63 -11.61 -11.47
C ILE A 29 -7.05 -10.35 -12.13
N TRP A 30 -6.42 -9.47 -11.35
CA TRP A 30 -6.17 -8.09 -11.79
C TRP A 30 -4.70 -7.70 -11.91
N THR A 31 -3.83 -8.26 -11.07
CA THR A 31 -2.46 -7.74 -10.84
C THR A 31 -1.41 -8.86 -10.84
N ASP A 32 -1.59 -9.88 -11.67
CA ASP A 32 -0.64 -10.99 -11.88
C ASP A 32 0.37 -10.74 -13.03
N ARG A 33 0.27 -9.57 -13.68
CA ARG A 33 1.11 -9.16 -14.81
C ARG A 33 2.39 -8.47 -14.34
N GLU A 34 3.43 -8.59 -15.14
CA GLU A 34 4.69 -7.84 -15.00
C GLU A 34 4.44 -6.31 -14.96
N GLY A 35 5.13 -5.62 -14.06
CA GLY A 35 4.97 -4.20 -13.72
C GLY A 35 3.94 -3.92 -12.62
N VAL A 36 3.12 -4.90 -12.23
CA VAL A 36 2.11 -4.78 -11.16
C VAL A 36 2.10 -5.98 -10.19
N GLU A 37 3.06 -6.88 -10.30
CA GLU A 37 3.24 -8.04 -9.42
C GLU A 37 3.45 -7.63 -7.96
N TYR A 38 4.08 -6.47 -7.72
CA TYR A 38 4.24 -5.91 -6.38
C TYR A 38 2.97 -5.25 -5.83
N GLN A 39 1.96 -4.97 -6.68
CA GLN A 39 0.76 -4.21 -6.31
C GLN A 39 -0.33 -5.09 -5.72
N TRP A 40 -0.76 -4.81 -4.49
CA TRP A 40 -1.87 -5.50 -3.85
C TRP A 40 -3.06 -4.56 -3.71
N TRP A 41 -3.94 -4.52 -4.73
CA TRP A 41 -5.12 -3.64 -4.70
C TRP A 41 -6.08 -3.94 -3.55
N ASN A 42 -6.12 -5.20 -3.13
CA ASN A 42 -6.64 -5.62 -1.85
C ASN A 42 -5.49 -6.20 -1.03
N ASN A 43 -5.18 -5.60 0.11
CA ASN A 43 -4.21 -6.11 1.06
C ASN A 43 -4.84 -6.23 2.45
N VAL A 44 -4.21 -7.00 3.33
CA VAL A 44 -4.60 -7.12 4.74
C VAL A 44 -3.35 -6.84 5.57
N GLU A 45 -3.49 -6.05 6.62
CA GLU A 45 -2.40 -5.66 7.50
C GLU A 45 -2.71 -6.11 8.93
N THR A 46 -1.69 -6.54 9.67
CA THR A 46 -1.79 -6.71 11.11
C THR A 46 -1.59 -5.36 11.81
N LYS A 47 -2.47 -5.03 12.76
CA LYS A 47 -2.41 -3.81 13.56
C LYS A 47 -2.23 -4.13 15.03
N PRO A 48 -1.33 -3.46 15.77
CA PRO A 48 -0.42 -2.39 15.30
C PRO A 48 0.69 -2.88 14.35
N GLY A 49 1.03 -2.07 13.35
CA GLY A 49 2.00 -2.37 12.31
C GLY A 49 2.20 -1.23 11.31
N THR A 50 3.29 -1.26 10.53
CA THR A 50 3.59 -0.16 9.59
C THR A 50 2.81 -0.24 8.28
N GLY A 51 2.22 -1.39 7.98
CA GLY A 51 1.33 -1.59 6.84
C GLY A 51 2.03 -1.57 5.48
N TYR A 52 1.22 -1.46 4.42
CA TYR A 52 1.66 -1.55 3.03
C TYR A 52 1.09 -0.39 2.17
N PRO A 53 1.92 0.46 1.55
CA PRO A 53 3.38 0.57 1.74
C PRO A 53 3.73 0.96 3.20
N THR A 54 4.98 0.76 3.57
CA THR A 54 5.49 1.04 4.91
C THR A 54 5.18 2.48 5.32
N LEU A 55 4.54 2.63 6.47
CA LEU A 55 4.14 3.92 7.07
C LEU A 55 3.15 4.72 6.23
N TRP A 56 2.31 4.08 5.40
CA TRP A 56 1.36 4.76 4.52
C TRP A 56 0.45 5.77 5.24
N GLU A 57 0.15 5.57 6.52
CA GLU A 57 -0.65 6.49 7.34
C GLU A 57 0.07 7.80 7.70
N ASN A 58 1.40 7.86 7.59
CA ASN A 58 2.19 9.04 7.89
C ASN A 58 2.08 10.09 6.78
N GLN A 59 1.06 10.94 6.89
CA GLN A 59 0.82 12.02 5.92
C GLN A 59 1.72 13.24 6.12
N GLU A 60 2.58 13.30 7.13
CA GLU A 60 3.64 14.31 7.19
C GLU A 60 4.72 14.02 6.14
N GLU A 61 4.97 12.72 5.93
CA GLU A 61 5.91 12.20 4.94
C GLU A 61 5.27 12.09 3.55
N TYR A 62 4.20 11.29 3.38
CA TYR A 62 3.61 11.02 2.06
C TYR A 62 2.74 12.14 1.50
N ARG A 63 2.27 13.06 2.36
CA ARG A 63 1.47 14.24 1.98
C ARG A 63 0.19 13.92 1.19
N GLY A 64 -0.42 12.76 1.42
CA GLY A 64 -1.69 12.38 0.80
C GLY A 64 -2.90 13.13 1.35
N GLY A 65 -3.97 13.15 0.56
CA GLY A 65 -5.27 13.68 0.99
C GLY A 65 -5.37 15.21 0.92
N TRP A 66 -6.19 15.76 1.82
CA TRP A 66 -6.60 17.16 1.82
C TRP A 66 -6.26 17.83 3.14
N GLU A 67 -6.03 19.13 3.11
CA GLU A 67 -5.93 20.00 4.27
C GLU A 67 -6.76 21.26 4.08
N VAL A 68 -7.12 21.93 5.18
CA VAL A 68 -7.85 23.19 5.16
C VAL A 68 -6.89 24.31 5.52
N GLU A 69 -6.73 25.26 4.59
CA GLU A 69 -5.92 26.46 4.75
C GLU A 69 -6.76 27.67 4.32
N ASP A 70 -6.85 28.71 5.16
CA ASP A 70 -7.68 29.90 4.93
C ASP A 70 -9.14 29.59 4.55
N ASP A 71 -9.78 28.67 5.27
CA ASP A 71 -11.14 28.14 5.01
C ASP A 71 -11.33 27.52 3.61
N ARG A 72 -10.23 27.15 2.95
CA ARG A 72 -10.25 26.49 1.64
C ARG A 72 -9.62 25.11 1.71
N LEU A 73 -10.28 24.16 1.06
CA LEU A 73 -9.75 22.82 0.91
C LEU A 73 -8.66 22.80 -0.16
N GLN A 74 -7.49 22.31 0.20
CA GLN A 74 -6.33 22.16 -0.69
C GLN A 74 -5.75 20.75 -0.59
N LEU A 75 -5.09 20.29 -1.66
CA LEU A 75 -4.36 19.03 -1.60
C LEU A 75 -3.14 19.21 -0.70
N LYS A 76 -2.98 18.32 0.29
CA LYS A 76 -1.82 18.32 1.19
C LYS A 76 -0.50 18.11 0.44
N LEU A 77 -0.57 17.46 -0.72
CA LEU A 77 0.59 17.22 -1.58
C LEU A 77 1.19 18.52 -2.09
N GLN A 78 0.40 19.34 -2.77
CA GLN A 78 0.80 20.62 -3.37
C GLN A 78 -0.37 21.33 -4.06
N SER A 79 -0.21 22.64 -4.27
CA SER A 79 -1.11 23.44 -5.11
C SER A 79 -0.96 23.09 -6.61
N LYS A 80 -1.87 23.62 -7.45
CA LYS A 80 -1.79 23.45 -8.92
C LYS A 80 -0.48 23.98 -9.50
N VAL A 81 0.02 25.11 -8.99
CA VAL A 81 1.30 25.69 -9.43
C VAL A 81 2.47 24.84 -8.93
N GLY A 82 2.41 24.36 -7.68
CA GLY A 82 3.40 23.41 -7.15
C GLY A 82 3.49 22.14 -7.98
N THR A 83 2.35 21.61 -8.43
CA THR A 83 2.28 20.43 -9.30
C THR A 83 3.07 20.61 -10.59
N LEU A 84 2.99 21.78 -11.23
CA LEU A 84 3.75 22.07 -12.45
C LEU A 84 5.25 22.17 -12.16
N GLY A 85 5.63 22.77 -11.03
CA GLY A 85 7.03 22.88 -10.62
C GLY A 85 7.68 21.52 -10.31
N ASN A 86 6.91 20.57 -9.77
CA ASN A 86 7.39 19.23 -9.40
C ASN A 86 7.06 18.16 -10.45
N ILE A 87 6.54 18.51 -11.63
CA ILE A 87 6.06 17.52 -12.61
C ILE A 87 7.14 16.52 -13.06
N PHE A 88 8.40 16.94 -13.07
CA PHE A 88 9.54 16.11 -13.46
C PHE A 88 10.05 15.22 -12.32
N TYR A 89 9.73 15.55 -11.07
CA TYR A 89 10.19 14.81 -9.90
C TYR A 89 9.20 14.94 -8.74
N ASN A 90 8.42 13.88 -8.52
CA ASN A 90 7.53 13.79 -7.38
C ASN A 90 8.34 13.38 -6.13
N ARG A 91 8.58 14.34 -5.24
CA ARG A 91 9.38 14.16 -4.02
C ARG A 91 8.72 13.24 -2.98
N ARG A 92 7.41 13.01 -3.09
CA ARG A 92 6.60 12.26 -2.12
C ARG A 92 6.12 10.92 -2.68
N LEU A 93 6.73 10.49 -3.77
CA LEU A 93 6.38 9.23 -4.41
C LEU A 93 7.00 8.08 -3.60
N PRO A 94 6.20 7.13 -3.06
CA PRO A 94 6.76 5.90 -2.50
C PRO A 94 7.59 5.18 -3.56
N THR A 95 8.73 4.66 -3.11
CA THR A 95 9.67 3.86 -3.88
C THR A 95 9.31 2.38 -3.77
N ILE A 96 9.96 1.54 -4.58
CA ILE A 96 9.74 0.09 -4.51
C ILE A 96 10.11 -0.48 -3.13
N ASN A 97 11.09 0.10 -2.45
CA ASN A 97 11.52 -0.32 -1.13
C ASN A 97 10.50 0.02 -0.03
N ASP A 98 9.63 1.00 -0.26
CA ASP A 98 8.51 1.28 0.66
C ASP A 98 7.41 0.22 0.53
N TYR A 99 7.36 -0.48 -0.61
CA TYR A 99 6.53 -1.67 -0.81
C TYR A 99 7.33 -2.92 -0.47
N TYR A 100 7.96 -3.50 -1.49
CA TYR A 100 8.96 -4.57 -1.45
C TYR A 100 9.47 -4.78 -2.89
N GLU A 101 10.70 -5.26 -3.04
CA GLU A 101 11.18 -5.73 -4.35
C GLU A 101 10.54 -7.10 -4.66
N PRO A 102 9.71 -7.24 -5.71
CA PRO A 102 9.04 -8.50 -6.01
C PRO A 102 10.06 -9.56 -6.45
N TRP A 103 9.85 -10.81 -6.02
CA TRP A 103 10.77 -11.91 -6.31
C TRP A 103 10.02 -13.17 -6.78
N THR A 104 10.76 -14.06 -7.43
CA THR A 104 10.41 -15.46 -7.69
C THR A 104 11.57 -16.34 -7.21
N TYR A 105 11.55 -17.64 -7.53
CA TYR A 105 12.63 -18.55 -7.17
C TYR A 105 13.14 -19.34 -8.38
N ASP A 106 14.42 -19.73 -8.34
CA ASP A 106 15.02 -20.64 -9.30
C ASP A 106 14.55 -22.09 -9.08
N TYR A 107 13.28 -22.35 -9.41
CA TYR A 107 12.69 -23.67 -9.23
C TYR A 107 13.32 -24.73 -10.13
N GLU A 108 13.85 -24.34 -11.30
CA GLU A 108 14.47 -25.28 -12.24
C GLU A 108 15.76 -25.89 -11.70
N HIS A 109 16.51 -25.14 -10.86
CA HIS A 109 17.71 -25.66 -10.20
C HIS A 109 17.44 -26.90 -9.34
N LEU A 110 16.23 -27.04 -8.77
CA LEU A 110 15.86 -28.24 -8.00
C LEU A 110 15.85 -29.53 -8.83
N PHE A 111 15.66 -29.42 -10.15
CA PHE A 111 15.57 -30.56 -11.06
C PHE A 111 16.82 -30.74 -11.92
N ASN A 112 17.49 -29.64 -12.25
CA ASN A 112 18.55 -29.60 -13.25
C ASN A 112 19.95 -29.38 -12.65
N ALA A 113 20.09 -29.27 -11.33
CA ALA A 113 21.39 -29.08 -10.70
C ALA A 113 22.35 -30.23 -11.05
N PRO A 114 23.63 -29.92 -11.36
CA PRO A 114 24.64 -30.94 -11.56
C PRO A 114 24.89 -31.71 -10.24
N GLU A 115 25.43 -32.92 -10.37
CA GLU A 115 25.90 -33.69 -9.21
C GLU A 115 26.96 -32.88 -8.43
N GLY A 116 26.80 -32.84 -7.11
CA GLY A 116 27.67 -32.10 -6.21
C GLY A 116 27.47 -32.54 -4.76
N ASP A 117 28.30 -32.01 -3.88
CA ASP A 117 28.31 -32.38 -2.46
C ASP A 117 27.16 -31.74 -1.66
N ASP A 118 26.59 -30.64 -2.17
CA ASP A 118 25.53 -29.88 -1.53
C ASP A 118 24.16 -30.15 -2.17
N GLN A 119 23.10 -30.13 -1.35
CA GLN A 119 21.72 -30.27 -1.82
C GLN A 119 21.29 -29.01 -2.60
N PRO A 120 20.71 -29.13 -3.81
CA PRO A 120 20.22 -27.98 -4.55
C PRO A 120 19.05 -27.30 -3.84
N THR A 121 19.01 -25.96 -3.91
CA THR A 121 17.94 -25.13 -3.35
C THR A 121 17.43 -24.13 -4.38
N ALA A 122 16.17 -23.73 -4.27
CA ALA A 122 15.60 -22.68 -5.12
C ALA A 122 15.88 -21.32 -4.48
N ARG A 123 16.88 -20.61 -5.00
CA ARG A 123 17.26 -19.28 -4.49
C ARG A 123 16.32 -18.20 -5.04
N PRO A 124 16.05 -17.13 -4.29
CA PRO A 124 15.18 -16.06 -4.75
C PRO A 124 15.87 -15.21 -5.84
N ILE A 125 15.08 -14.83 -6.84
CA ILE A 125 15.48 -14.01 -7.99
C ILE A 125 14.56 -12.79 -8.01
N SER A 126 15.14 -11.60 -8.12
CA SER A 126 14.39 -10.36 -8.29
C SER A 126 13.62 -10.37 -9.61
N LEU A 127 12.33 -10.04 -9.57
CA LEU A 127 11.52 -9.83 -10.76
C LEU A 127 11.79 -8.46 -11.44
N ILE A 128 12.58 -7.59 -10.81
CA ILE A 128 13.00 -6.31 -11.38
C ILE A 128 14.33 -6.42 -12.10
N THR A 129 15.33 -7.06 -11.48
CA THR A 129 16.70 -7.12 -12.00
C THR A 129 17.05 -8.45 -12.67
N GLY A 130 16.33 -9.53 -12.35
CA GLY A 130 16.67 -10.88 -12.79
C GLY A 130 17.87 -11.49 -12.06
N GLU A 131 18.44 -10.79 -11.08
CA GLU A 131 19.58 -11.25 -10.30
C GLU A 131 19.15 -11.98 -9.02
N PHE A 132 20.04 -12.82 -8.49
CA PHE A 132 19.84 -13.41 -7.17
C PHE A 132 19.83 -12.32 -6.09
N MET A 133 18.94 -12.46 -5.12
CA MET A 133 18.76 -11.49 -4.04
C MET A 133 18.68 -12.14 -2.66
N GLU A 134 18.70 -11.33 -1.62
CA GLU A 134 18.26 -11.71 -0.28
C GLU A 134 16.92 -11.01 -0.02
N ILE A 135 15.95 -11.73 0.56
CA ILE A 135 14.62 -11.17 0.81
C ILE A 135 14.66 -10.40 2.13
N GLU A 136 14.47 -9.09 2.07
CA GLU A 136 14.52 -8.20 3.24
C GLU A 136 13.15 -7.63 3.65
N SER A 137 12.16 -7.71 2.76
CA SER A 137 10.81 -7.19 2.99
C SER A 137 9.76 -7.90 2.13
N GLY A 138 8.49 -7.71 2.46
CA GLY A 138 7.35 -8.25 1.72
C GLY A 138 6.08 -7.47 2.04
N PRO A 139 4.98 -7.70 1.29
CA PRO A 139 3.74 -6.92 1.42
C PRO A 139 2.97 -7.18 2.72
N ASN A 140 3.39 -8.18 3.50
CA ASN A 140 2.78 -8.63 4.75
C ASN A 140 3.87 -9.12 5.72
N TRP A 141 4.93 -8.33 5.86
CA TRP A 141 6.16 -8.72 6.56
C TRP A 141 6.02 -8.76 8.09
N ASP A 142 5.10 -7.96 8.63
CA ASP A 142 4.77 -7.84 10.06
C ASP A 142 3.49 -8.60 10.46
N ASP A 143 3.09 -9.60 9.67
CA ASP A 143 1.95 -10.49 9.94
C ASP A 143 2.06 -11.13 11.33
N ASP A 144 0.92 -11.28 12.01
CA ASP A 144 0.83 -11.81 13.37
C ASP A 144 1.90 -11.26 14.35
N LEU A 145 2.14 -9.95 14.28
CA LEU A 145 3.08 -9.21 15.13
C LEU A 145 4.56 -9.56 14.89
N GLY A 146 4.89 -10.13 13.74
CA GLY A 146 6.27 -10.35 13.27
C GLY A 146 7.08 -9.06 13.33
N GLY A 147 8.24 -9.09 14.00
CA GLY A 147 9.12 -7.93 14.12
C GLY A 147 8.52 -6.74 14.90
N SER A 148 7.56 -6.97 15.79
CA SER A 148 6.88 -5.92 16.59
C SER A 148 7.76 -4.82 17.19
N PRO A 149 8.97 -5.09 17.74
CA PRO A 149 9.85 -4.03 18.23
C PRO A 149 10.19 -2.97 17.17
N VAL A 150 10.13 -3.35 15.90
CA VAL A 150 10.35 -2.48 14.73
C VAL A 150 9.00 -2.00 14.17
N TYR A 151 8.08 -2.89 13.82
CA TYR A 151 6.90 -2.49 13.04
C TYR A 151 5.76 -1.97 13.91
N ALA A 152 5.29 -2.74 14.88
CA ALA A 152 4.23 -2.33 15.79
C ALA A 152 4.60 -1.06 16.59
N SER A 153 5.85 -0.96 17.06
CA SER A 153 6.36 0.22 17.78
C SER A 153 6.35 1.50 16.95
N ASN A 154 6.45 1.38 15.62
CA ASN A 154 6.47 2.51 14.68
C ASN A 154 5.14 2.71 13.96
N ASP A 155 4.06 2.02 14.36
CA ASP A 155 2.72 2.31 13.86
C ASP A 155 2.34 3.76 14.19
N PRO A 156 1.96 4.60 13.19
CA PRO A 156 1.57 5.99 13.43
C PRO A 156 0.44 6.15 14.46
N ASN A 157 -0.43 5.16 14.61
CA ASN A 157 -1.55 5.15 15.55
C ASN A 157 -1.11 4.86 17.00
N VAL A 158 0.09 4.31 17.22
CA VAL A 158 0.66 4.14 18.58
C VAL A 158 1.23 5.45 19.11
N GLY A 159 1.49 6.42 18.20
CA GLY A 159 1.98 7.76 18.51
C GLY A 159 1.12 8.53 19.52
N VAL A 160 -0.19 8.28 19.57
CA VAL A 160 -1.13 8.98 20.46
C VAL A 160 -1.19 8.40 21.88
N LEU A 161 -0.62 7.21 22.09
CA LEU A 161 -0.63 6.53 23.38
C LEU A 161 0.43 7.12 24.33
N THR A 162 0.12 7.08 25.63
CA THR A 162 1.07 7.39 26.71
C THR A 162 2.16 6.33 26.83
N ASP A 163 3.28 6.67 27.46
CA ASP A 163 4.38 5.73 27.70
C ASP A 163 3.93 4.50 28.51
N GLU A 164 2.99 4.68 29.44
CA GLU A 164 2.42 3.57 30.23
C GLU A 164 1.57 2.64 29.35
N GLU A 165 0.71 3.18 28.49
CA GLU A 165 -0.09 2.37 27.55
C GLU A 165 0.81 1.61 26.56
N ARG A 166 1.87 2.25 26.06
CA ARG A 166 2.86 1.59 25.19
C ARG A 166 3.61 0.49 25.92
N ALA A 167 3.98 0.70 27.19
CA ALA A 167 4.61 -0.34 27.99
C ALA A 167 3.66 -1.54 28.16
N GLN A 168 2.37 -1.29 28.41
CA GLN A 168 1.36 -2.34 28.55
C GLN A 168 1.16 -3.14 27.25
N LEU A 169 1.16 -2.50 26.07
CA LEU A 169 1.04 -3.22 24.79
C LEU A 169 2.22 -4.16 24.51
N ASN A 170 3.39 -3.88 25.09
CA ASN A 170 4.58 -4.72 24.99
C ASN A 170 4.65 -5.81 26.06
N GLU A 171 3.73 -5.85 27.03
CA GLU A 171 3.65 -6.94 28.00
C GLU A 171 3.09 -8.19 27.31
N ILE A 172 3.82 -9.31 27.37
CA ILE A 172 3.44 -10.57 26.70
C ILE A 172 2.02 -11.05 27.03
N GLN A 173 1.52 -10.74 28.23
CA GLN A 173 0.18 -11.14 28.68
C GLN A 173 -0.94 -10.21 28.21
N ARG A 174 -0.58 -9.06 27.60
CA ARG A 174 -1.48 -8.01 27.13
C ARG A 174 -1.32 -7.71 25.65
N VAL A 175 -0.59 -8.56 24.93
CA VAL A 175 -0.43 -8.45 23.49
C VAL A 175 -1.81 -8.52 22.83
N VAL A 176 -2.09 -7.53 21.98
CA VAL A 176 -3.31 -7.43 21.20
C VAL A 176 -2.95 -7.08 19.77
N PHE A 177 -3.68 -7.68 18.84
CA PHE A 177 -3.65 -7.26 17.44
C PHE A 177 -4.99 -7.57 16.78
N PHE A 178 -5.22 -6.94 15.64
CA PHE A 178 -6.34 -7.24 14.76
C PHE A 178 -5.92 -7.08 13.31
N TYR A 179 -6.77 -7.54 12.39
CA TYR A 179 -6.51 -7.48 10.97
C TYR A 179 -7.29 -6.34 10.32
N LEU A 180 -6.60 -5.61 9.43
CA LEU A 180 -7.14 -4.48 8.68
C LEU A 180 -7.10 -4.80 7.18
N PRO A 181 -8.17 -5.41 6.61
CA PRO A 181 -8.31 -5.51 5.17
C PRO A 181 -8.60 -4.14 4.55
N ARG A 182 -7.86 -3.76 3.50
CA ARG A 182 -8.02 -2.48 2.81
C ARG A 182 -8.06 -2.65 1.29
N ILE A 183 -8.78 -1.71 0.67
CA ILE A 183 -8.91 -1.53 -0.78
C ILE A 183 -8.98 -0.03 -1.08
N CYS A 184 -9.07 0.34 -2.36
CA CYS A 184 -9.45 1.71 -2.73
C CYS A 184 -10.81 2.09 -2.12
N ASN A 185 -10.85 3.21 -1.38
CA ASN A 185 -12.06 3.69 -0.72
C ASN A 185 -13.09 4.33 -1.68
N HIS A 186 -12.77 4.48 -2.97
CA HIS A 186 -13.60 5.14 -3.97
C HIS A 186 -14.26 6.44 -3.44
N CYS A 187 -13.44 7.32 -2.86
CA CYS A 187 -13.89 8.47 -2.09
C CYS A 187 -14.88 9.38 -2.84
N ILE A 188 -15.73 10.10 -2.10
CA ILE A 188 -16.59 11.15 -2.67
C ILE A 188 -15.74 12.33 -3.15
N ASN A 189 -14.71 12.71 -2.38
CA ASN A 189 -13.74 13.73 -2.75
C ASN A 189 -12.31 13.13 -2.88
N PRO A 190 -12.02 12.40 -3.96
CA PRO A 190 -10.78 11.65 -4.10
C PRO A 190 -9.56 12.53 -4.39
N GLY A 191 -8.57 12.51 -3.48
CA GLY A 191 -7.30 13.24 -3.65
C GLY A 191 -6.53 12.82 -4.90
N CYS A 192 -6.57 11.54 -5.26
CA CYS A 192 -5.91 11.01 -6.46
C CYS A 192 -6.47 11.59 -7.77
N VAL A 193 -7.77 11.89 -7.84
CA VAL A 193 -8.41 12.54 -8.99
C VAL A 193 -7.96 14.00 -9.09
N ALA A 194 -7.97 14.70 -7.96
CA ALA A 194 -7.55 16.10 -7.91
C ALA A 194 -6.05 16.27 -8.20
N ALA A 195 -5.22 15.29 -7.82
CA ALA A 195 -3.77 15.32 -8.02
C ALA A 195 -3.33 14.96 -9.45
N CYS A 196 -4.21 14.35 -10.28
CA CYS A 196 -3.84 13.89 -11.62
C CYS A 196 -3.76 15.06 -12.63
N PRO A 197 -2.57 15.45 -13.14
CA PRO A 197 -2.46 16.61 -14.05
C PRO A 197 -3.11 16.36 -15.41
N ALA A 198 -3.18 15.09 -15.82
CA ALA A 198 -3.77 14.68 -17.10
C ALA A 198 -5.31 14.55 -17.05
N GLY A 199 -5.92 14.63 -15.86
CA GLY A 199 -7.36 14.34 -15.70
C GLY A 199 -7.74 12.91 -16.11
N ALA A 200 -6.80 11.96 -15.99
CA ALA A 200 -7.02 10.56 -16.36
C ALA A 200 -7.73 9.76 -15.26
N ALA A 201 -7.61 10.18 -13.99
CA ALA A 201 -8.38 9.65 -12.89
C ALA A 201 -9.75 10.34 -12.82
N TYR A 202 -10.83 9.58 -12.63
CA TYR A 202 -12.20 10.10 -12.61
C TYR A 202 -13.13 9.24 -11.76
N LYS A 203 -14.24 9.81 -11.30
CA LYS A 203 -15.31 9.09 -10.59
C LYS A 203 -16.50 8.91 -11.52
N ARG A 204 -16.95 7.67 -11.71
CA ARG A 204 -18.13 7.33 -12.50
C ARG A 204 -19.39 7.93 -11.88
N GLY A 205 -20.31 8.39 -12.72
CA GLY A 205 -21.52 9.09 -12.27
C GLY A 205 -22.61 8.14 -11.79
N GLU A 206 -22.63 6.93 -12.37
CA GLU A 206 -23.66 5.93 -12.20
C GLU A 206 -23.50 5.05 -10.95
N ASP A 207 -22.27 4.80 -10.50
CA ASP A 207 -21.98 3.89 -9.38
C ASP A 207 -20.89 4.41 -8.42
N GLY A 208 -20.33 5.59 -8.69
CA GLY A 208 -19.33 6.21 -7.83
C GLY A 208 -17.96 5.52 -7.83
N ILE A 209 -17.70 4.56 -8.71
CA ILE A 209 -16.38 3.90 -8.79
C ILE A 209 -15.36 4.91 -9.33
N VAL A 210 -14.24 5.06 -8.61
CA VAL A 210 -13.08 5.84 -9.05
C VAL A 210 -12.17 4.96 -9.89
N LEU A 211 -11.86 5.40 -11.12
CA LEU A 211 -11.03 4.68 -12.09
C LEU A 211 -9.91 5.56 -12.61
N VAL A 212 -8.86 4.93 -13.14
CA VAL A 212 -7.82 5.56 -13.95
C VAL A 212 -7.99 5.10 -15.39
N ASN A 213 -8.27 6.03 -16.30
CA ASN A 213 -8.32 5.76 -17.73
C ASN A 213 -6.90 5.49 -18.26
N GLN A 214 -6.64 4.24 -18.65
CA GLN A 214 -5.31 3.81 -19.11
C GLN A 214 -4.86 4.50 -20.40
N ASP A 215 -5.79 4.79 -21.33
CA ASP A 215 -5.48 5.45 -22.62
C ASP A 215 -5.11 6.94 -22.44
N LYS A 216 -5.72 7.59 -21.44
CA LYS A 216 -5.45 9.00 -21.10
C LYS A 216 -4.31 9.17 -20.11
N CYS A 217 -3.96 8.12 -19.37
CA CYS A 217 -2.87 8.17 -18.41
C CYS A 217 -1.57 8.57 -19.12
N ARG A 218 -0.80 9.44 -18.47
CA ARG A 218 0.52 9.90 -18.93
C ARG A 218 1.61 9.62 -17.91
N ALA A 219 1.33 8.74 -16.95
CA ALA A 219 2.27 8.32 -15.91
C ALA A 219 2.96 9.50 -15.20
N TRP A 220 2.19 10.55 -14.84
CA TRP A 220 2.72 11.66 -14.05
C TRP A 220 2.97 11.30 -12.58
N ARG A 221 2.45 10.16 -12.11
CA ARG A 221 2.69 9.57 -10.77
C ARG A 221 2.30 10.47 -9.58
N MET A 222 1.64 11.61 -9.81
CA MET A 222 1.13 12.49 -8.75
C MET A 222 -0.08 11.93 -8.03
N CYS A 223 -0.88 11.10 -8.71
CA CYS A 223 -2.07 10.49 -8.11
C CYS A 223 -1.73 9.46 -7.01
N ILE A 224 -0.51 8.89 -7.04
CA ILE A 224 -0.01 7.98 -6.02
C ILE A 224 0.13 8.76 -4.71
N SER A 225 0.92 9.83 -4.69
CA SER A 225 1.09 10.67 -3.49
C SER A 225 -0.15 11.50 -3.14
N GLY A 226 -1.08 11.71 -4.07
CA GLY A 226 -2.35 12.37 -3.78
C GLY A 226 -3.32 11.49 -2.98
N CYS A 227 -3.12 10.17 -2.98
CA CYS A 227 -3.89 9.22 -2.20
C CYS A 227 -3.33 9.13 -0.77
N PRO A 228 -4.13 9.33 0.29
CA PRO A 228 -3.69 9.11 1.66
C PRO A 228 -3.82 7.63 2.10
N TYR A 229 -3.98 6.69 1.17
CA TYR A 229 -4.28 5.27 1.42
C TYR A 229 -3.41 4.35 0.58
#